data_AF-A0AA43C4Y6-F1
#
_entry.id   AF-A0AA43C4Y6-F1
#
_cell.length_a   1.000
_cell.length_b   1.000
_cell.length_c   1.000
_cell.angle_alpha   90.00
_cell.angle_beta   90.00
_cell.angle_gamma   90.00
#
_symmetry.space_group_name_H-M   'P 1'
#
loop_
_entity.id
_entity.type
_entity.pdbx_description
1 polymer ?
#
loop_
_entity_poly.entity_id
_entity_poly.type
_entity_poly.pdbx_seq_one_letter_code
_entity_poly.pdbx_strand_id
1 'polypeptide(L)'
;MKKAGHHHQGRAMTAEQTAAKSPESQRGFTLLEVMVALSIIAIVLVSVYRMHAQTVSMNNEVRFYATAPMLAQRKMAEIESESLKDLGDDSGDFGDEFPDYRWNIVIDDVESTTLGNIAKNLKKVDLLISFNNDEFTYSLRNYKYLKD
;
A
#
# COMPACT_ATOMS: atom_id res chain seq x y z
N MET A 1 21.16 48.34 -105.26
CA MET A 1 20.51 47.28 -104.46
C MET A 1 20.52 47.72 -102.99
N LYS A 2 19.36 48.01 -102.38
CA LYS A 2 18.46 47.09 -101.62
C LYS A 2 18.86 47.08 -100.12
N LYS A 3 18.31 47.98 -99.29
CA LYS A 3 17.10 47.90 -98.43
C LYS A 3 17.23 47.06 -97.15
N ALA A 4 16.78 47.68 -96.04
CA ALA A 4 16.24 47.14 -94.76
C ALA A 4 17.24 46.38 -93.86
N GLY A 5 17.41 46.64 -92.55
CA GLY A 5 16.48 47.10 -91.53
C GLY A 5 15.91 45.89 -90.79
N HIS A 6 16.20 45.68 -89.50
CA HIS A 6 15.26 45.11 -88.52
C HIS A 6 15.79 45.06 -87.07
N HIS A 7 14.85 45.38 -86.18
CA HIS A 7 14.73 45.10 -84.75
C HIS A 7 15.25 43.73 -84.28
N HIS A 8 15.73 43.64 -83.03
CA HIS A 8 15.31 42.71 -81.96
C HIS A 8 16.10 43.06 -80.68
N GLN A 9 15.51 43.58 -79.60
CA GLN A 9 14.66 42.91 -78.59
C GLN A 9 15.44 41.93 -77.69
N GLY A 10 15.47 42.25 -76.38
CA GLY A 10 15.54 41.26 -75.31
C GLY A 10 16.90 41.06 -74.64
N ARG A 11 17.02 41.53 -73.38
CA ARG A 11 17.39 40.67 -72.24
C ARG A 11 17.23 41.40 -70.91
N ALA A 12 16.12 41.10 -70.25
CA ALA A 12 16.11 41.01 -68.79
C ALA A 12 16.90 39.76 -68.40
N MET A 13 17.87 39.89 -67.50
CA MET A 13 18.36 38.79 -66.64
C MET A 13 18.88 39.41 -65.34
N THR A 14 18.02 39.44 -64.32
CA THR A 14 18.07 38.54 -63.16
C THR A 14 19.09 39.01 -62.13
N ALA A 15 18.67 39.95 -61.27
CA ALA A 15 19.26 40.03 -59.94
C ALA A 15 18.64 38.89 -59.13
N GLU A 16 19.40 37.81 -58.92
CA GLU A 16 19.11 36.84 -57.86
C GLU A 16 19.10 37.59 -56.54
N GLN A 17 17.90 37.95 -56.08
CA GLN A 17 17.68 38.26 -54.67
C GLN A 17 17.87 36.96 -53.91
N THR A 18 19.08 36.77 -53.36
CA THR A 18 19.35 35.79 -52.33
C THR A 18 18.49 36.17 -51.14
N ALA A 19 17.34 35.51 -51.01
CA ALA A 19 16.47 35.66 -49.85
C ALA A 19 17.24 35.16 -48.62
N ALA A 20 17.84 36.09 -47.89
CA ALA A 20 18.48 35.81 -46.62
C ALA A 20 17.42 35.22 -45.68
N LYS A 21 17.60 33.95 -45.34
CA LYS A 21 16.76 33.21 -44.41
C LYS A 21 16.81 33.93 -43.05
N SER A 22 15.67 34.46 -42.62
CA SER A 22 15.54 35.18 -41.35
C SER A 22 16.03 34.30 -40.20
N PRO A 23 16.78 34.83 -39.22
CA PRO A 23 17.15 34.07 -38.05
C PRO A 23 15.87 33.71 -37.28
N GLU A 24 15.61 32.42 -37.11
CA GLU A 24 14.55 31.97 -36.21
C GLU A 24 14.84 32.50 -34.81
N SER A 25 13.93 33.30 -34.28
CA SER A 25 14.04 33.86 -32.93
C SER A 25 13.87 32.72 -31.93
N GLN A 26 14.98 32.26 -31.35
CA GLN A 26 14.97 31.32 -30.24
C GLN A 26 14.40 32.04 -29.01
N ARG A 27 13.13 31.76 -28.71
CA ARG A 27 12.46 32.26 -27.51
C ARG A 27 12.99 31.52 -26.28
N GLY A 28 13.52 32.27 -25.31
CA GLY A 28 13.92 31.74 -24.00
C GLY A 28 12.75 31.65 -23.02
N PHE A 29 12.97 30.97 -21.89
CA PHE A 29 11.99 30.85 -20.82
C PHE A 29 11.76 32.18 -20.11
N THR A 30 10.51 32.47 -19.76
CA THR A 30 10.18 33.64 -18.94
C THR A 30 10.35 33.31 -17.45
N LEU A 31 10.62 34.33 -16.62
CA LEU A 31 10.69 34.16 -15.16
C LEU A 31 9.37 33.60 -14.60
N LEU A 32 8.23 34.07 -15.15
CA LEU A 32 6.90 33.61 -14.75
C LEU A 32 6.72 32.10 -14.98
N GLU A 33 7.24 31.58 -16.09
CA GLU A 33 7.14 30.17 -16.45
C GLU A 33 7.89 29.26 -15.45
N VAL A 34 9.09 29.68 -15.04
CA VAL A 34 9.87 28.96 -14.03
C VAL A 34 9.17 29.01 -12.66
N MET A 35 8.60 30.16 -12.28
CA MET A 35 7.86 30.30 -11.01
C MET A 35 6.62 29.40 -10.98
N VAL A 36 5.87 29.34 -12.08
CA VAL A 36 4.70 28.46 -12.20
C VAL A 36 5.13 26.99 -12.16
N ALA A 37 6.19 26.61 -12.88
CA ALA A 37 6.73 25.25 -12.85
C ALA A 37 7.16 24.82 -11.44
N LEU A 38 7.89 25.67 -10.71
CA LEU A 38 8.30 25.41 -9.33
C LEU A 38 7.09 25.28 -8.39
N SER A 39 6.05 26.09 -8.59
CA SER A 39 4.83 26.03 -7.80
C SER A 39 4.11 24.69 -7.98
N ILE A 40 4.03 24.20 -9.22
CA ILE A 40 3.44 22.90 -9.54
C ILE A 40 4.28 21.78 -8.92
N ILE A 41 5.61 21.82 -9.08
CA ILE A 41 6.53 20.81 -8.52
C ILE A 41 6.39 20.75 -6.99
N ALA A 42 6.30 21.90 -6.30
CA ALA A 42 6.14 21.93 -4.86
C ALA A 42 4.86 21.21 -4.39
N ILE A 43 3.71 21.47 -5.04
CA ILE A 43 2.43 20.82 -4.73
C ILE A 43 2.50 19.31 -4.98
N VAL A 44 3.09 18.90 -6.11
CA VAL A 44 3.25 17.49 -6.48
C VAL A 44 4.14 16.77 -5.48
N LEU A 45 5.29 17.34 -5.11
CA LEU A 45 6.23 16.72 -4.18
C LEU A 45 5.63 16.50 -2.80
N VAL A 46 4.86 17.46 -2.28
CA VAL A 46 4.16 17.29 -0.99
C VAL A 46 3.16 16.13 -1.07
N SER A 47 2.43 16.03 -2.17
CA SER A 47 1.45 14.94 -2.37
C SER A 47 2.12 13.57 -2.45
N VAL A 48 3.21 13.46 -3.23
CA VAL A 48 4.01 12.23 -3.35
C VAL A 48 4.64 11.85 -2.01
N TYR A 49 5.18 12.81 -1.28
CA TYR A 49 5.78 12.59 0.03
C TYR A 49 4.76 12.02 1.03
N ARG A 50 3.54 12.59 1.08
CA ARG A 50 2.47 12.09 1.93
C ARG A 50 2.04 10.67 1.56
N MET A 51 1.92 10.36 0.26
CA MET A 51 1.59 9.02 -0.21
C MET A 51 2.67 7.98 0.17
N HIS A 52 3.94 8.37 0.06
CA HIS A 52 5.06 7.52 0.46
C HIS A 52 5.06 7.27 1.98
N ALA A 53 4.91 8.32 2.78
CA ALA A 53 4.83 8.20 4.23
C ALA A 53 3.66 7.29 4.68
N GLN A 54 2.51 7.41 4.02
CA GLN A 54 1.35 6.56 4.30
C GLN A 54 1.62 5.09 3.94
N THR A 55 2.27 4.82 2.80
CA THR A 55 2.66 3.47 2.38
C THR A 55 3.62 2.79 3.36
N VAL A 56 4.55 3.57 3.93
CA VAL A 56 5.49 3.06 4.95
C VAL A 56 4.75 2.70 6.24
N SER A 57 3.84 3.55 6.71
CA SER A 57 3.03 3.25 7.91
C SER A 57 2.16 2.01 7.73
N MET A 58 1.59 1.81 6.54
CA MET A 58 0.70 0.68 6.25
C MET A 58 1.44 -0.67 6.21
N ASN A 59 2.76 -0.70 6.03
CA ASN A 59 3.52 -1.94 5.92
C ASN A 59 3.50 -2.80 7.19
N ASN A 60 3.54 -2.17 8.37
CA ASN A 60 3.52 -2.91 9.64
C ASN A 60 2.15 -3.55 9.88
N GLU A 61 1.08 -2.78 9.62
CA GLU A 61 -0.29 -3.26 9.74
C GLU A 61 -0.57 -4.41 8.76
N VAL A 62 -0.17 -4.27 7.49
CA VAL A 62 -0.34 -5.32 6.48
C VAL A 62 0.41 -6.60 6.86
N ARG A 63 1.63 -6.48 7.38
CA ARG A 63 2.40 -7.63 7.87
C ARG A 63 1.72 -8.31 9.04
N PHE A 64 1.17 -7.54 9.98
CA PHE A 64 0.43 -8.08 11.11
C PHE A 64 -0.77 -8.90 10.66
N TYR A 65 -1.64 -8.34 9.81
CA TYR A 65 -2.83 -9.05 9.33
C TYR A 65 -2.53 -10.27 8.44
N ALA A 66 -1.35 -10.32 7.82
CA ALA A 66 -0.91 -11.52 7.10
C ALA A 66 -0.40 -12.63 8.06
N THR A 67 0.25 -12.25 9.15
CA THR A 67 0.99 -13.19 10.03
C THR A 67 0.16 -13.65 11.23
N ALA A 68 -0.56 -12.73 11.88
CA ALA A 68 -1.33 -13.01 13.09
C ALA A 68 -2.38 -14.12 12.92
N PRO A 69 -3.13 -14.21 11.79
CA PRO A 69 -4.08 -15.32 11.59
C PRO A 69 -3.40 -16.69 11.48
N MET A 70 -2.22 -16.75 10.87
CA MET A 70 -1.43 -17.99 10.78
C MET A 70 -0.94 -18.42 12.17
N LEU A 71 -0.40 -17.46 12.96
CA LEU A 71 0.03 -17.73 14.34
C LEU A 71 -1.15 -18.15 15.22
N ALA A 72 -2.29 -17.48 15.09
CA ALA A 72 -3.51 -17.83 15.80
C ALA A 72 -3.96 -19.26 15.49
N GLN A 73 -3.99 -19.63 14.20
CA GLN A 73 -4.36 -20.99 13.79
C GLN A 73 -3.37 -22.03 14.30
N ARG A 74 -2.07 -21.77 14.23
CA ARG A 74 -1.04 -22.67 14.76
C ARG A 74 -1.24 -22.89 16.26
N LYS A 75 -1.37 -21.82 17.04
CA LYS A 75 -1.54 -21.91 18.49
C LYS A 75 -2.88 -22.57 18.86
N MET A 76 -3.94 -22.29 18.11
CA MET A 76 -5.23 -22.94 18.29
C MET A 76 -5.17 -24.45 18.03
N ALA A 77 -4.44 -24.88 17.01
CA ALA A 77 -4.26 -26.30 16.73
C ALA A 77 -3.47 -27.02 17.84
N GLU A 78 -2.47 -26.36 18.43
CA GLU A 78 -1.75 -26.88 19.61
C GLU A 78 -2.72 -27.11 20.78
N ILE A 79 -3.52 -26.10 21.13
CA ILE A 79 -4.53 -26.18 22.20
C ILE A 79 -5.59 -27.26 21.91
N GLU A 80 -5.99 -27.42 20.66
CA GLU A 80 -6.97 -28.44 20.28
C GLU A 80 -6.44 -29.86 20.41
N SER A 81 -5.13 -30.05 20.16
CA SER A 81 -4.41 -31.32 20.31
C SER A 81 -4.25 -31.73 21.77
N GLU A 82 -4.21 -30.75 22.66
CA GLU A 82 -4.17 -30.95 24.10
C GLU A 82 -5.59 -31.17 24.66
N SER A 83 -5.65 -31.85 25.81
CA SER A 83 -6.90 -32.04 26.53
C SER A 83 -7.30 -30.73 27.19
N LEU A 84 -8.38 -30.10 26.71
CA LEU A 84 -8.92 -28.88 27.33
C LEU A 84 -9.29 -29.04 28.81
N LYS A 85 -9.44 -30.28 29.32
CA LYS A 85 -9.66 -30.52 30.76
C LYS A 85 -8.44 -30.12 31.60
N ASP A 86 -7.26 -30.07 30.99
CA ASP A 86 -5.98 -29.73 31.62
C ASP A 86 -5.50 -28.31 31.26
N LEU A 87 -6.18 -27.63 30.33
CA LEU A 87 -5.86 -26.23 29.97
C LEU A 87 -6.64 -25.24 30.85
N GLY A 88 -5.90 -24.27 31.38
CA GLY A 88 -6.43 -23.04 31.94
C GLY A 88 -6.06 -21.84 31.07
N ASP A 89 -6.30 -20.64 31.60
CA ASP A 89 -5.78 -19.41 31.01
C ASP A 89 -4.26 -19.48 30.92
N ASP A 90 -3.70 -19.02 29.80
CA ASP A 90 -2.28 -19.11 29.53
C ASP A 90 -1.83 -17.96 28.63
N SER A 91 -0.56 -17.58 28.71
CA SER A 91 0.00 -16.49 27.91
C SER A 91 1.49 -16.69 27.65
N GLY A 92 1.97 -16.11 26.55
CA GLY A 92 3.39 -16.22 26.19
C GLY A 92 3.75 -15.47 24.94
N ASP A 93 4.92 -15.83 24.38
CA ASP A 93 5.44 -15.32 23.14
C ASP A 93 5.67 -16.45 22.12
N PHE A 94 6.12 -16.05 20.93
CA PHE A 94 6.45 -16.97 19.84
C PHE A 94 7.96 -17.14 19.63
N GLY A 95 8.76 -16.82 20.66
CA GLY A 95 10.22 -16.90 20.65
C GLY A 95 10.89 -15.99 19.62
N ASP A 96 12.13 -16.33 19.27
CA ASP A 96 12.98 -15.51 18.39
C ASP A 96 12.52 -15.47 16.93
N GLU A 97 11.66 -16.41 16.51
CA GLU A 97 11.14 -16.48 15.14
C GLU A 97 10.12 -15.36 14.86
N PHE A 98 9.37 -14.96 15.89
CA PHE A 98 8.35 -13.91 15.82
C PHE A 98 8.50 -12.97 17.02
N PRO A 99 9.53 -12.11 17.01
CA PRO A 99 9.72 -11.12 18.08
C PRO A 99 8.53 -10.16 18.11
N ASP A 100 8.26 -9.62 19.30
CA ASP A 100 7.16 -8.68 19.58
C ASP A 100 5.73 -9.23 19.41
N TYR A 101 5.57 -10.47 18.91
CA TYR A 101 4.30 -11.17 18.94
C TYR A 101 4.10 -11.85 20.28
N ARG A 102 2.92 -11.65 20.86
CA ARG A 102 2.48 -12.32 22.08
C ARG A 102 1.14 -12.99 21.85
N TRP A 103 0.86 -14.01 22.65
CA TRP A 103 -0.43 -14.67 22.67
C TRP A 103 -0.99 -14.74 24.09
N ASN A 104 -2.31 -14.69 24.19
CA ASN A 104 -3.05 -14.83 25.44
C ASN A 104 -4.30 -15.67 25.17
N ILE A 105 -4.52 -16.68 26.02
CA ILE A 105 -5.63 -17.62 25.94
C ILE A 105 -6.48 -17.43 27.20
N VAL A 106 -7.78 -17.30 26.98
CA VAL A 106 -8.77 -17.25 28.06
C VAL A 106 -9.80 -18.35 27.80
N ILE A 107 -10.05 -19.19 28.80
CA ILE A 107 -11.01 -20.29 28.71
C ILE A 107 -12.15 -20.04 29.69
N ASP A 108 -13.34 -19.77 29.14
CA ASP A 108 -14.54 -19.53 29.93
C ASP A 108 -15.58 -20.63 29.75
N ASP A 109 -16.43 -20.77 30.77
CA ASP A 109 -17.68 -21.52 30.67
C ASP A 109 -18.69 -20.80 29.77
N VAL A 110 -19.47 -21.58 29.03
CA VAL A 110 -20.59 -21.03 28.26
C VAL A 110 -21.85 -21.08 29.11
N GLU A 111 -22.35 -19.89 29.47
CA GLU A 111 -23.68 -19.76 30.07
C GLU A 111 -24.74 -19.53 28.98
N SER A 112 -25.73 -20.41 28.90
CA SER A 112 -26.85 -20.26 27.97
C SER A 112 -28.14 -20.87 28.50
N THR A 113 -29.17 -20.04 28.60
CA THR A 113 -30.53 -20.46 28.99
C THR A 113 -31.18 -21.33 27.92
N THR A 114 -30.89 -21.08 26.64
CA THR A 114 -31.43 -21.85 25.51
C THR A 114 -30.84 -23.25 25.42
N LEU A 115 -29.54 -23.40 25.70
CA LEU A 115 -28.84 -24.69 25.63
C LEU A 115 -28.96 -25.53 26.91
N GLY A 116 -29.39 -24.92 28.02
CA GLY A 116 -29.62 -25.62 29.29
C GLY A 116 -28.39 -26.38 29.76
N ASN A 117 -28.54 -27.68 30.06
CA ASN A 117 -27.44 -28.52 30.56
C ASN A 117 -26.32 -28.78 29.54
N ILE A 118 -26.58 -28.60 28.23
CA ILE A 118 -25.55 -28.77 27.20
C ILE A 118 -24.46 -27.69 27.33
N ALA A 119 -24.84 -26.50 27.79
CA ALA A 119 -23.94 -25.36 27.95
C ALA A 119 -22.83 -25.63 28.98
N LYS A 120 -23.12 -26.44 30.03
CA LYS A 120 -22.16 -26.84 31.07
C LYS A 120 -20.97 -27.64 30.54
N ASN A 121 -21.17 -28.31 29.41
CA ASN A 121 -20.16 -29.13 28.75
C ASN A 121 -19.50 -28.38 27.59
N LEU A 122 -19.79 -27.09 27.42
CA LEU A 122 -19.21 -26.28 26.35
C LEU A 122 -18.24 -25.26 26.95
N LYS A 123 -16.99 -25.31 26.48
CA LYS A 123 -15.97 -24.31 26.82
C LYS A 123 -15.78 -23.37 25.63
N LYS A 124 -15.66 -22.08 25.93
CA LYS A 124 -15.29 -21.03 24.99
C LYS A 124 -13.81 -20.75 25.18
N VAL A 125 -13.03 -20.88 24.11
CA VAL A 125 -11.61 -20.58 24.09
C VAL A 125 -11.40 -19.32 23.26
N ASP A 126 -10.93 -18.27 23.93
CA ASP A 126 -10.58 -16.99 23.33
C ASP A 126 -9.06 -16.89 23.21
N LEU A 127 -8.55 -16.82 21.98
CA LEU A 127 -7.13 -16.62 21.68
C LEU A 127 -6.94 -15.20 21.14
N LEU A 128 -6.08 -14.42 21.79
CA LEU A 128 -5.65 -13.10 21.37
C LEU A 128 -4.19 -13.15 20.95
N ILE A 129 -3.89 -12.70 19.73
CA ILE A 129 -2.54 -12.42 19.27
C ILE A 129 -2.34 -10.91 19.30
N SER A 130 -1.27 -10.45 19.95
CA SER A 130 -0.89 -9.04 19.95
C SER A 130 0.51 -8.83 19.38
N PHE A 131 0.74 -7.63 18.84
CA PHE A 131 2.02 -7.21 18.28
C PHE A 131 2.36 -5.79 18.73
N ASN A 132 3.64 -5.55 18.97
CA ASN A 132 4.19 -4.26 19.38
C ASN A 132 3.45 -3.63 20.58
N ASN A 133 3.47 -4.34 21.73
CA ASN A 133 2.81 -3.90 22.97
C ASN A 133 1.32 -3.56 22.79
N ASP A 134 0.57 -4.48 22.18
CA ASP A 134 -0.87 -4.39 21.94
C ASP A 134 -1.31 -3.24 21.00
N GLU A 135 -0.39 -2.67 20.22
CA GLU A 135 -0.73 -1.73 19.14
C GLU A 135 -1.64 -2.40 18.10
N PHE A 136 -1.34 -3.65 17.77
CA PHE A 136 -2.16 -4.46 16.88
C PHE A 136 -2.60 -5.73 17.58
N THR A 137 -3.88 -6.07 17.43
CA THR A 137 -4.47 -7.26 18.04
C THR A 137 -5.34 -8.02 17.05
N TYR A 138 -5.30 -9.35 17.12
CA TYR A 138 -6.11 -10.25 16.33
C TYR A 138 -6.68 -11.33 17.26
N SER A 139 -8.00 -11.55 17.23
CA SER A 139 -8.65 -12.55 18.08
C SER A 139 -9.25 -13.69 17.26
N LEU A 140 -9.17 -14.89 17.82
CA LEU A 140 -9.79 -16.10 17.31
C LEU A 140 -10.55 -16.76 18.46
N ARG A 141 -11.81 -17.13 18.22
CA ARG A 141 -12.68 -17.76 19.22
C ARG A 141 -13.16 -19.12 18.72
N ASN A 142 -12.89 -20.16 19.50
CA ASN A 142 -13.42 -21.50 19.26
C ASN A 142 -14.30 -21.96 20.43
N TYR A 143 -15.27 -22.82 20.12
CA TYR A 143 -16.11 -23.49 21.12
C TYR A 143 -15.87 -24.99 21.03
N LYS A 144 -15.55 -25.62 22.16
CA LYS A 144 -15.27 -27.04 22.21
C LYS A 144 -16.18 -27.71 23.23
N TYR A 145 -16.86 -28.76 22.77
CA TYR A 145 -17.72 -29.58 23.60
C TYR A 145 -16.88 -30.65 24.30
N LEU A 146 -16.94 -30.68 25.62
CA LEU A 146 -16.32 -31.69 26.46
C LEU A 146 -17.33 -32.83 26.66
N LYS A 147 -17.01 -34.00 26.12
CA LYS A 147 -17.75 -35.22 26.44
C LYS A 147 -17.15 -35.82 27.72
N ASP A 148 -18.01 -36.15 28.66
CA ASP A 148 -17.64 -36.82 29.91
C ASP A 148 -16.97 -38.18 29.66
#